data_AF-A0A4R5PIW8-F1
#
_entry.id   AF-A0A4R5PIW8-F1
#
_cell.length_a   1.000
_cell.length_b   1.000
_cell.length_c   1.000
_cell.angle_alpha   90.00
_cell.angle_beta   90.00
_cell.angle_gamma   90.00
#
_symmetry.space_group_name_H-M   'P 1'
#
loop_
_entity.id
_entity.type
_entity.pdbx_description
1 polymer ?
#
loop_
_entity_poly.entity_id
_entity_poly.type
_entity_poly.pdbx_seq_one_letter_code
_entity_poly.pdbx_strand_id
1 'polypeptide(L)'
;MPAQAEQVGEVGVDWIGNDIVIDAVADPKVSGVTCHVAYFDRGVLDRLKNGNWFEDPSNASIACRQTGPVKIGDIELGEGGEEIFKESRSLVFKKLVVNRIYDKANDTLIYLVNSRQVQDGSAKMAISTVPLYGQEVEWESGKP
;
A
#
# COMPACT_ATOMS: atom_id res chain seq x y z
N MET A 1 0.68 -1.92 15.31
CA MET A 1 1.60 -2.84 14.59
C MET A 1 1.30 -2.70 13.11
N PRO A 2 2.30 -2.77 12.20
CA PRO A 2 2.04 -2.67 10.76
C PRO A 2 1.13 -3.80 10.29
N ALA A 3 0.32 -3.54 9.26
CA ALA A 3 -0.57 -4.53 8.66
C ALA A 3 0.20 -5.75 8.14
N GLN A 4 -0.40 -6.93 8.26
CA GLN A 4 0.08 -8.13 7.60
C GLN A 4 -0.46 -8.15 6.17
N ALA A 5 0.41 -8.39 5.19
CA ALA A 5 0.02 -8.65 3.81
C ALA A 5 -0.28 -10.13 3.62
N GLU A 6 -1.36 -10.43 2.92
CA GLU A 6 -1.69 -11.76 2.42
C GLU A 6 -1.70 -11.72 0.89
N GLN A 7 -0.89 -12.57 0.25
CA GLN A 7 -0.90 -12.68 -1.20
C GLN A 7 -2.21 -13.31 -1.67
N VAL A 8 -2.97 -12.56 -2.46
CA VAL A 8 -4.28 -12.98 -2.98
C VAL A 8 -4.29 -13.17 -4.50
N GLY A 9 -3.21 -12.80 -5.18
CA GLY A 9 -3.09 -13.01 -6.62
C GLY A 9 -1.65 -12.92 -7.12
N GLU A 10 -1.41 -13.56 -8.25
CA GLU A 10 -0.14 -13.57 -8.97
C GLU A 10 -0.44 -13.71 -10.46
N VAL A 11 0.14 -12.84 -11.29
CA VAL A 11 -0.01 -12.86 -12.74
C VAL A 11 1.35 -12.81 -13.39
N GLY A 12 1.76 -13.92 -14.01
CA GLY A 12 3.02 -13.98 -14.75
C GLY A 12 3.00 -13.09 -15.98
N VAL A 13 4.06 -12.29 -16.13
CA VAL A 13 4.21 -11.36 -17.26
C VAL A 13 5.15 -11.89 -18.33
N ASP A 14 6.06 -12.81 -17.99
CA ASP A 14 6.97 -13.41 -18.96
C ASP A 14 7.41 -14.85 -18.60
N TRP A 15 8.13 -15.48 -19.53
CA TRP A 15 8.62 -16.85 -19.42
C TRP A 15 9.88 -17.00 -18.54
N ILE A 16 10.40 -15.90 -17.99
CA ILE A 16 11.61 -15.87 -17.15
C ILE A 16 11.24 -15.80 -15.65
N GLY A 17 9.93 -15.77 -15.35
CA GLY A 17 9.38 -15.82 -14.00
C GLY A 17 9.26 -14.44 -13.37
N ASN A 18 9.01 -13.41 -14.16
CA ASN A 18 8.59 -12.12 -13.65
C ASN A 18 7.06 -12.10 -13.49
N ASP A 19 6.60 -11.65 -12.33
CA ASP A 19 5.20 -11.74 -11.94
C ASP A 19 4.69 -10.39 -11.40
N ILE A 20 3.38 -10.17 -11.51
CA ILE A 20 2.68 -9.11 -10.77
C ILE A 20 1.99 -9.78 -9.59
N VAL A 21 2.45 -9.47 -8.38
CA VAL A 21 1.90 -9.95 -7.13
C VAL A 21 0.85 -8.97 -6.64
N ILE A 22 -0.24 -9.49 -6.06
CA ILE A 22 -1.33 -8.72 -5.47
C ILE A 22 -1.48 -9.14 -4.02
N ASP A 23 -1.21 -8.21 -3.11
CA ASP A 23 -1.37 -8.42 -1.68
C ASP A 23 -2.62 -7.71 -1.15
N ALA A 24 -3.38 -8.40 -0.32
CA ALA A 24 -4.41 -7.81 0.51
C ALA A 24 -3.79 -7.33 1.84
N VAL A 25 -4.00 -6.05 2.14
CA VAL A 25 -3.47 -5.37 3.32
C VAL A 25 -4.66 -4.76 4.06
N ALA A 26 -5.02 -5.34 5.20
CA ALA A 26 -6.04 -4.79 6.07
C ALA A 26 -5.48 -3.59 6.85
N ASP A 27 -6.27 -2.53 6.97
CA ASP A 27 -5.86 -1.37 7.76
C ASP A 27 -5.88 -1.72 9.27
N PRO A 28 -4.75 -1.57 10.01
CA PRO A 28 -4.64 -2.03 11.39
C PRO A 28 -5.44 -1.19 12.40
N LYS A 29 -5.88 0.02 12.01
CA LYS A 29 -6.64 0.94 12.87
C LYS A 29 -7.97 1.39 12.25
N VAL A 30 -8.26 0.98 11.03
CA VAL A 30 -9.55 1.17 10.38
C VAL A 30 -10.11 -0.19 9.97
N SER A 31 -10.96 -0.75 10.82
CA SER A 31 -11.64 -2.00 10.48
C SER A 31 -12.59 -1.79 9.32
N GLY A 32 -12.81 -2.84 8.53
CA GLY A 32 -13.71 -2.80 7.37
C GLY A 32 -13.12 -2.13 6.13
N VAL A 33 -11.82 -1.78 6.13
CA VAL A 33 -11.10 -1.33 4.93
C VAL A 33 -9.96 -2.29 4.60
N THR A 34 -9.91 -2.73 3.35
CA THR A 34 -8.83 -3.57 2.81
C THR A 34 -8.25 -2.93 1.55
N CYS A 35 -6.93 -2.83 1.51
CA CYS A 35 -6.17 -2.33 0.39
C CYS A 35 -5.56 -3.49 -0.39
N HIS A 36 -5.80 -3.55 -1.69
CA HIS A 36 -5.13 -4.47 -2.60
C HIS A 36 -3.96 -3.74 -3.24
N VAL A 37 -2.75 -4.17 -2.93
CA VAL A 37 -1.52 -3.55 -3.41
C VAL A 37 -0.91 -4.46 -4.46
N ALA A 38 -0.81 -3.96 -5.68
CA ALA A 38 -0.18 -4.69 -6.78
C ALA A 38 1.22 -4.16 -7.05
N TYR A 39 2.18 -5.06 -7.17
CA TYR A 39 3.57 -4.70 -7.47
C TYR A 39 4.26 -5.80 -8.28
N PHE A 40 5.30 -5.39 -9.00
CA PHE A 40 6.09 -6.30 -9.82
C PHE A 40 7.11 -7.06 -8.99
N ASP A 41 7.09 -8.39 -9.01
CA ASP A 41 8.12 -9.26 -8.43
C ASP A 41 8.99 -9.89 -9.52
N ARG A 42 10.31 -9.87 -9.30
CA ARG A 42 11.28 -10.35 -10.28
C ARG A 42 11.72 -11.77 -10.00
N GLY A 43 11.64 -12.61 -11.02
CA GLY A 43 12.13 -13.98 -11.01
C GLY A 43 13.64 -14.08 -10.77
N VAL A 44 14.04 -15.16 -10.10
CA VAL A 44 15.44 -15.42 -9.71
C VAL A 44 16.39 -15.55 -10.92
N LEU A 45 15.89 -16.02 -12.07
CA LEU A 45 16.67 -16.22 -13.29
C LEU A 45 16.94 -14.94 -14.08
N ASP A 46 16.02 -13.97 -14.05
CA ASP A 46 16.21 -12.64 -14.66
C ASP A 46 17.31 -11.86 -13.91
N ARG A 47 17.29 -11.95 -12.57
CA ARG A 47 18.28 -11.32 -11.67
C ARG A 47 19.72 -11.78 -11.95
N LEU A 48 19.92 -13.01 -12.44
CA LEU A 48 21.25 -13.59 -12.67
C LEU A 48 21.80 -13.31 -14.08
N LYS A 49 20.93 -13.08 -15.08
CA LYS A 49 21.32 -12.97 -16.50
C LYS A 49 21.60 -11.54 -16.97
N ASN A 50 20.86 -10.56 -16.47
CA ASN A 50 20.81 -9.23 -17.13
C ASN A 50 21.73 -8.16 -16.51
N GLY A 51 22.41 -8.42 -15.38
CA GLY A 51 23.39 -7.50 -14.78
C GLY A 51 22.85 -6.12 -14.35
N ASN A 52 21.60 -5.79 -14.68
CA ASN A 52 20.94 -4.52 -14.40
C ASN A 52 20.19 -4.63 -13.06
N TRP A 53 20.97 -4.72 -11.98
CA TRP A 53 20.51 -4.96 -10.61
C TRP A 53 19.60 -3.87 -10.02
N PHE A 54 19.46 -2.72 -10.68
CA PHE A 54 19.00 -1.47 -10.04
C PHE A 54 17.60 -1.00 -10.45
N GLU A 55 17.06 -1.49 -11.57
CA GLU A 55 15.82 -0.96 -12.13
C GLU A 55 14.67 -1.95 -12.00
N ASP A 56 14.27 -2.33 -10.78
CA ASP A 56 12.87 -2.73 -10.62
C ASP A 56 12.00 -1.54 -11.02
N PRO A 57 11.02 -1.70 -11.91
CA PRO A 57 10.05 -0.64 -12.16
C PRO A 57 9.40 -0.35 -10.82
N SER A 58 9.70 0.81 -10.23
CA SER A 58 9.17 1.26 -8.93
C SER A 58 7.66 1.56 -8.98
N ASN A 59 6.93 0.93 -9.90
CA ASN A 59 5.51 1.09 -10.13
C ASN A 59 4.77 0.13 -9.22
N ALA A 60 4.03 0.68 -8.27
CA ALA A 60 3.03 -0.04 -7.49
C ALA A 60 1.66 0.58 -7.74
N SER A 61 0.62 -0.22 -7.62
CA SER A 61 -0.77 0.22 -7.68
C SER A 61 -1.46 -0.14 -6.37
N ILE A 62 -2.48 0.62 -5.99
CA ILE A 62 -3.27 0.37 -4.79
C ILE A 62 -4.76 0.60 -5.07
N ALA A 63 -5.59 -0.28 -4.53
CA ALA A 63 -7.03 -0.11 -4.50
C ALA A 63 -7.56 -0.49 -3.12
N CYS A 64 -7.96 0.52 -2.34
CA CYS A 64 -8.58 0.36 -1.03
C CYS A 64 -10.09 0.48 -1.14
N ARG A 65 -10.80 -0.47 -0.54
CA ARG A 65 -12.26 -0.52 -0.56
C ARG A 65 -12.78 -0.85 0.83
N GLN A 66 -14.01 -0.43 1.08
CA GLN A 66 -14.78 -0.93 2.21
C GLN A 66 -15.13 -2.40 1.97
N THR A 67 -14.65 -3.26 2.85
CA THR A 67 -14.85 -4.72 2.84
C THR A 67 -15.65 -5.20 4.05
N GLY A 68 -16.06 -4.29 4.94
CA GLY A 68 -16.92 -4.56 6.08
C GLY A 68 -17.43 -3.27 6.76
N PRO A 69 -18.08 -3.39 7.92
CA PRO A 69 -18.45 -2.23 8.74
C PRO A 69 -17.21 -1.41 9.12
N VAL A 70 -17.30 -0.09 8.96
CA VAL A 70 -16.16 0.80 9.19
C VAL A 70 -16.09 1.20 10.66
N LYS A 71 -14.98 0.83 11.30
CA LYS A 71 -14.64 1.29 12.66
C LYS A 71 -13.26 1.92 12.66
N ILE A 72 -13.18 3.18 13.04
CA ILE A 72 -11.95 3.98 13.07
C ILE A 72 -11.48 4.10 14.53
N GLY A 73 -10.28 3.56 14.78
CA GLY A 73 -9.60 3.67 16.06
C GLY A 73 -8.81 4.99 16.19
N ASP A 74 -7.76 4.95 17.01
CA ASP A 74 -6.86 6.09 17.24
C ASP A 74 -5.87 6.29 16.07
N ILE A 75 -6.32 6.98 15.02
CA ILE A 75 -5.52 7.28 13.83
C ILE A 75 -4.82 8.64 13.92
N GLU A 76 -3.64 8.78 13.31
CA GLU A 76 -2.99 10.09 13.21
C GLU A 76 -3.74 11.03 12.25
N LEU A 77 -4.00 12.26 12.70
CA LEU A 77 -4.74 13.28 11.94
C LEU A 77 -3.83 14.36 11.33
N GLY A 78 -2.51 14.22 11.48
CA GLY A 78 -1.53 15.16 10.92
C GLY A 78 -1.36 14.99 9.41
N GLU A 79 -0.82 16.02 8.75
CA GLU A 79 -0.65 16.05 7.28
C GLU A 79 0.27 14.94 6.73
N GLY A 80 1.20 14.45 7.55
CA GLY A 80 2.10 13.36 7.19
C GLY A 80 1.42 11.99 7.06
N GLY A 81 0.21 11.85 7.60
CA GLY A 81 -0.49 10.58 7.72
C GLY A 81 0.25 9.55 8.58
N GLU A 82 -0.25 8.34 8.56
CA GLU A 82 0.24 7.21 9.34
C GLU A 82 0.72 6.07 8.42
N GLU A 83 1.92 5.54 8.65
CA GLU A 83 2.43 4.38 7.90
C GLU A 83 1.70 3.10 8.36
N ILE A 84 0.81 2.56 7.52
CA ILE A 84 0.01 1.38 7.86
C ILE A 84 0.65 0.07 7.40
N PHE A 85 1.50 0.13 6.38
CA PHE A 85 2.15 -1.03 5.78
C PHE A 85 3.53 -0.67 5.26
N LYS A 86 4.46 -1.60 5.43
CA LYS A 86 5.84 -1.46 4.98
C LYS A 86 6.38 -2.83 4.62
N GLU A 87 6.79 -3.00 3.37
CA GLU A 87 7.45 -4.20 2.91
C GLU A 87 8.85 -3.88 2.37
N SER A 88 9.82 -4.70 2.77
CA SER A 88 11.19 -4.57 2.31
C SER A 88 11.39 -5.39 1.04
N ARG A 89 11.64 -4.71 -0.08
CA ARG A 89 11.89 -5.36 -1.37
C ARG A 89 13.39 -5.28 -1.65
N SER A 90 14.12 -6.38 -1.39
CA SER A 90 15.57 -6.44 -1.67
C SER A 90 15.80 -6.50 -3.18
N LEU A 91 16.55 -5.56 -3.76
CA LEU A 91 17.95 -5.82 -4.12
C LEU A 91 19.00 -4.81 -3.63
N VAL A 92 18.68 -3.58 -3.16
CA VAL A 92 19.62 -2.79 -2.31
C VAL A 92 18.95 -1.91 -1.24
N PHE A 93 17.92 -1.08 -1.49
CA PHE A 93 17.25 -0.30 -0.42
C PHE A 93 15.83 0.20 -0.78
N LYS A 94 15.04 -0.59 -1.52
CA LYS A 94 13.67 -0.18 -1.89
C LYS A 94 12.65 -0.70 -0.86
N LYS A 95 11.77 0.18 -0.40
CA LYS A 95 10.68 -0.16 0.53
C LYS A 95 9.36 0.26 -0.08
N LEU A 96 8.41 -0.65 -0.15
CA LEU A 96 7.03 -0.33 -0.51
C LEU A 96 6.31 0.11 0.76
N VAL A 97 5.73 1.30 0.75
CA VAL A 97 5.10 1.92 1.92
C VAL A 97 3.70 2.37 1.56
N VAL A 98 2.74 2.08 2.43
CA VAL A 98 1.39 2.65 2.35
C VAL A 98 1.16 3.56 3.55
N ASN A 99 0.80 4.81 3.29
CA ASN A 99 0.44 5.78 4.32
C ASN A 99 -1.05 6.07 4.23
N ARG A 100 -1.73 6.07 5.37
CA ARG A 100 -3.11 6.53 5.52
C ARG A 100 -3.12 7.99 5.95
N ILE A 101 -3.88 8.82 5.26
CA ILE A 101 -4.14 10.22 5.62
C ILE A 101 -5.65 10.38 5.77
N TYR A 102 -6.10 11.10 6.78
CA TYR A 102 -7.51 11.47 6.90
C TYR A 102 -7.74 12.90 6.43
N ASP A 103 -8.48 13.04 5.32
CA ASP A 103 -8.98 14.33 4.86
C ASP A 103 -10.26 14.68 5.62
N LYS A 104 -10.09 15.48 6.66
CA LYS A 104 -11.20 15.93 7.52
C LYS A 104 -12.22 16.79 6.78
N ALA A 105 -11.79 17.58 5.78
CA ALA A 105 -12.70 18.49 5.09
C ALA A 105 -13.67 17.73 4.19
N ASN A 106 -13.20 16.65 3.56
CA ASN A 106 -14.01 15.81 2.66
C ASN A 106 -14.44 14.48 3.28
N ASP A 107 -14.21 14.28 4.59
CA ASP A 107 -14.56 13.06 5.33
C ASP A 107 -14.11 11.79 4.60
N THR A 108 -12.82 11.72 4.26
CA THR A 108 -12.27 10.71 3.34
C THR A 108 -10.94 10.16 3.85
N LEU A 109 -10.80 8.84 3.83
CA LEU A 109 -9.52 8.18 4.06
C LEU A 109 -8.74 8.09 2.75
N ILE A 110 -7.51 8.57 2.77
CA ILE A 110 -6.59 8.57 1.64
C ILE A 110 -5.50 7.55 1.93
N TYR A 111 -5.22 6.67 0.96
CA TYR A 111 -4.16 5.68 1.03
C TYR A 111 -3.17 5.95 -0.09
N LEU A 112 -1.97 6.37 0.27
CA LEU A 112 -0.87 6.64 -0.65
C LEU A 112 0.14 5.51 -0.59
N VAL A 113 0.31 4.79 -1.70
CA VAL A 113 1.43 3.86 -1.87
C VAL A 113 2.59 4.57 -2.56
N ASN A 114 3.80 4.43 -2.03
CA ASN A 114 5.02 4.87 -2.70
C ASN A 114 6.19 3.90 -2.44
N SER A 115 7.15 3.90 -3.36
CA SER A 115 8.38 3.11 -3.22
C SER A 115 9.51 4.02 -2.73
N ARG A 116 9.92 3.96 -1.47
CA ARG A 116 11.06 4.76 -0.98
C ARG A 116 12.39 4.10 -1.38
N GLN A 117 13.23 4.80 -2.14
CA GLN A 117 14.64 4.46 -2.33
C GLN A 117 15.49 5.44 -1.51
N VAL A 118 16.43 4.91 -0.72
CA VAL A 118 17.20 5.68 0.28
C VAL A 118 18.03 6.82 -0.32
N GLN A 119 18.37 6.77 -1.62
CA GLN A 119 19.29 7.73 -2.23
C GLN A 119 18.63 8.85 -3.04
N ASP A 120 17.50 8.62 -3.73
CA ASP A 120 16.98 9.59 -4.71
C ASP A 120 15.56 10.10 -4.43
N GLY A 121 14.93 9.64 -3.35
CA GLY A 121 13.48 9.70 -3.26
C GLY A 121 12.83 8.92 -4.40
N SER A 122 11.51 8.89 -4.47
CA SER A 122 10.82 8.27 -5.60
C SER A 122 9.57 9.05 -5.91
N ALA A 123 9.47 9.50 -7.16
CA ALA A 123 8.28 10.14 -7.70
C ALA A 123 7.20 9.11 -8.09
N LYS A 124 7.46 7.81 -7.94
CA LYS A 124 6.49 6.75 -8.27
C LYS A 124 5.57 6.50 -7.09
N MET A 125 4.30 6.82 -7.30
CA MET A 125 3.24 6.68 -6.31
C MET A 125 1.91 6.31 -6.97
N ALA A 126 1.02 5.74 -6.19
CA ALA A 126 -0.39 5.60 -6.52
C ALA A 126 -1.24 5.91 -5.28
N ILE A 127 -2.49 6.27 -5.49
CA ILE A 127 -3.41 6.71 -4.45
C ILE A 127 -4.74 5.98 -4.61
N SER A 128 -5.36 5.64 -3.48
CA SER A 128 -6.75 5.22 -3.40
C SER A 128 -7.44 6.01 -2.30
N THR A 129 -8.73 6.27 -2.46
CA THR A 129 -9.54 6.97 -1.45
C THR A 129 -10.76 6.13 -1.07
N VAL A 130 -11.13 6.20 0.20
CA VAL A 130 -12.34 5.59 0.76
C VAL A 130 -13.16 6.69 1.41
N PRO A 131 -14.23 7.18 0.74
CA PRO A 131 -15.08 8.21 1.32
C PRO A 131 -15.88 7.63 2.49
N LEU A 132 -15.98 8.38 3.58
CA LEU A 132 -16.79 8.05 4.75
C LEU A 132 -18.19 8.69 4.68
N TYR A 133 -18.38 9.62 3.75
CA TYR A 133 -19.67 10.26 3.52
C TYR A 133 -20.76 9.23 3.20
N GLY A 134 -21.87 9.32 3.93
CA GLY A 134 -23.02 8.43 3.76
C GLY A 134 -22.81 7.00 4.26
N GLN A 135 -21.69 6.71 4.92
CA GLN A 135 -21.43 5.43 5.58
C GLN A 135 -21.77 5.51 7.07
N GLU A 136 -22.20 4.39 7.65
CA GLU A 136 -22.24 4.22 9.10
C GLU A 136 -20.81 3.93 9.58
N VAL A 137 -20.20 4.93 10.24
CA VAL A 137 -18.81 4.87 10.71
C VAL A 137 -18.77 5.02 12.23
N GLU A 138 -18.20 4.04 12.90
CA GLU A 138 -17.95 4.09 14.35
C GLU A 138 -16.55 4.66 14.61
N TRP A 139 -16.45 5.70 15.44
CA TRP A 139 -15.18 6.29 15.86
C TRP A 139 -14.92 5.98 17.33
N GLU A 140 -13.83 5.28 17.65
CA GLU A 140 -13.52 4.87 19.03
C GLU A 140 -13.27 6.06 19.97
N SER A 141 -12.69 7.15 19.45
CA SER A 141 -12.40 8.38 20.20
C SER A 141 -13.32 9.54 19.83
N GLY A 142 -14.43 9.26 19.12
CA GLY A 142 -15.31 10.27 18.54
C GLY A 142 -14.79 10.83 17.22
N LYS A 143 -15.71 11.37 16.41
CA LYS A 143 -15.36 11.96 15.11
C LYS A 143 -14.63 13.30 15.33
N PRO A 144 -13.45 13.50 14.74
CA PRO A 144 -12.63 14.69 14.94
C PRO A 144 -13.21 15.95 14.30
#